data_AF-A0A835TPJ1-F1
#
_entry.id   AF-A0A835TPJ1-F1
#
_cell.length_a   1.000
_cell.length_b   1.000
_cell.length_c   1.000
_cell.angle_alpha   90.00
_cell.angle_beta   90.00
_cell.angle_gamma   90.00
#
_symmetry.space_group_name_H-M   'P 1'
#
loop_
_entity.id
_entity.type
_entity.pdbx_description
1 polymer ?
#
loop_
_entity_poly.entity_id
_entity_poly.type
_entity_poly.pdbx_seq_one_letter_code
_entity_poly.pdbx_strand_id
1 'polypeptide(L)'
;MDLVGVLQYGERLVQEWALGQHPTAQRLLEAARNLTRQEGRETRTAMAIRQAWWALEWEYKRDWDTESFSPAQGGRPGATRLLLVVTDGESHDGDELPAALAECDRQNVTRYAIAVLGHYLRRQKDPEDFIREIKSIASDPDEKYFFNVTDEAALNDIVDALGDRIFSLEGAGLRLGSQEGLGIPAGSTAGGTESPSSPRSGTRGDNESAFELEMSQIGFSIHRLEDGILFGMVGAYDWEGGVLEESQRGRIVPPWEAFQEEFPLELKNHAAYLGYSVSSLQLPGGQHLLVAGAPRFQHKGKVVLFQLDPTGTVTVAQALMGEQPHSPLHPQIGSYFGSEVLALDLEGDGDSDLLLVAAPTYLGGQSRETGRVYVYRVGQVRGQAWAWGCQAGG
;
A
#
# COMPACT_ATOMS: atom_id res chain seq x y z
N MET A 1 -18.00 6.48 8.78
CA MET A 1 -18.11 7.93 8.51
C MET A 1 -17.05 8.58 9.34
N ASP A 2 -16.04 9.06 8.63
CA ASP A 2 -14.75 9.37 9.22
C ASP A 2 -14.70 10.87 9.40
N LEU A 3 -14.07 11.29 10.49
CA LEU A 3 -14.04 12.67 10.93
C LEU A 3 -12.61 13.15 10.81
N VAL A 4 -12.41 14.31 10.20
CA VAL A 4 -11.08 14.84 9.87
C VAL A 4 -10.91 16.20 10.54
N GLY A 5 -9.89 16.30 11.38
CA GLY A 5 -9.44 17.54 12.00
C GLY A 5 -8.09 17.92 11.42
N VAL A 6 -7.83 19.22 11.29
CA VAL A 6 -6.55 19.73 10.79
C VAL A 6 -5.95 20.68 11.80
N LEU A 7 -4.71 20.38 12.18
CA LEU A 7 -3.85 21.19 13.02
C LEU A 7 -2.62 21.56 12.20
N GLN A 8 -2.40 22.86 12.00
CA GLN A 8 -1.19 23.35 11.36
C GLN A 8 -0.21 23.86 12.42
N TYR A 9 1.07 23.53 12.25
CA TYR A 9 2.12 23.80 13.22
C TYR A 9 3.37 24.42 12.58
N GLY A 10 4.13 25.11 13.43
CA GLY A 10 5.38 25.80 13.13
C GLY A 10 5.93 26.35 14.44
N GLU A 11 6.17 27.66 14.53
CA GLU A 11 6.45 28.35 15.80
C GLU A 11 5.22 28.41 16.72
N ARG A 12 4.02 28.39 16.12
CA ARG A 12 2.71 28.37 16.80
C ARG A 12 1.87 27.23 16.26
N LEU A 13 0.84 26.85 17.04
CA LEU A 13 -0.15 25.87 16.64
C LEU A 13 -1.46 26.60 16.32
N VAL A 14 -2.11 26.21 15.22
CA VAL A 14 -3.45 26.68 14.86
C VAL A 14 -4.30 25.48 14.53
N GLN A 15 -5.40 25.33 15.27
CA GLN A 15 -6.46 24.40 14.92
C GLN A 15 -7.28 25.03 13.80
N GLU A 16 -7.06 24.57 12.57
CA GLU A 16 -7.79 25.06 11.40
C GLU A 16 -9.26 24.61 11.48
N TRP A 17 -9.49 23.35 11.88
CA TRP A 17 -10.81 22.86 12.26
C TRP A 17 -10.74 21.58 13.10
N ALA A 18 -11.83 21.34 13.83
CA ALA A 18 -12.04 20.16 14.66
C ALA A 18 -12.55 18.95 13.85
N LEU A 19 -12.39 17.73 14.39
CA LEU A 19 -12.87 16.48 13.77
C LEU A 19 -14.36 16.56 13.33
N GLY A 20 -15.22 17.09 14.20
CA GLY A 20 -16.66 17.17 13.96
C GLY A 20 -17.13 18.37 13.13
N GLN A 21 -16.24 19.30 12.75
CA GLN A 21 -16.62 20.58 12.18
C GLN A 21 -17.10 20.48 10.72
N HIS A 22 -16.53 19.55 9.94
CA HIS A 22 -16.87 19.32 8.53
C HIS A 22 -17.36 17.88 8.30
N PRO A 23 -18.65 17.58 8.54
CA PRO A 23 -19.16 16.21 8.54
C PRO A 23 -19.34 15.59 7.14
N THR A 24 -19.03 16.31 6.08
CA THR A 24 -19.23 15.86 4.68
C THR A 24 -17.98 16.13 3.86
N ALA A 25 -17.64 15.23 2.94
CA ALA A 25 -16.49 15.37 2.05
C ALA A 25 -16.47 16.70 1.29
N GLN A 26 -17.63 17.15 0.77
CA GLN A 26 -17.73 18.42 0.04
C GLN A 26 -17.29 19.62 0.90
N ARG A 27 -17.82 19.74 2.13
CA ARG A 27 -17.45 20.84 3.04
C ARG A 27 -15.99 20.77 3.48
N LEU A 28 -15.47 19.56 3.68
CA LEU A 28 -14.06 19.36 4.01
C LEU A 28 -13.15 19.84 2.85
N LEU A 29 -13.49 19.47 1.61
CA LEU A 29 -12.77 19.92 0.41
C LEU A 29 -12.84 21.44 0.22
N GLU A 30 -13.99 22.06 0.46
CA GLU A 30 -14.15 23.51 0.41
C GLU A 30 -13.32 24.23 1.48
N ALA A 31 -13.27 23.70 2.71
CA ALA A 31 -12.43 24.23 3.78
C ALA A 31 -10.93 24.09 3.47
N ALA A 32 -10.52 22.90 3.01
CA ALA A 32 -9.12 22.61 2.66
C ALA A 32 -8.59 23.49 1.54
N ARG A 33 -9.43 23.85 0.54
CA ARG A 33 -9.05 24.77 -0.55
C ARG A 33 -8.74 26.19 -0.08
N ASN A 34 -9.28 26.60 1.08
CA ASN A 34 -9.12 27.94 1.63
C ASN A 34 -8.03 28.02 2.70
N LEU A 35 -7.33 26.92 2.99
CA LEU A 35 -6.22 26.90 3.93
C LEU A 35 -5.08 27.81 3.48
N THR A 36 -4.60 28.64 4.38
CA THR A 36 -3.44 29.50 4.15
C THR A 36 -2.25 29.01 4.96
N ARG A 37 -1.08 28.95 4.33
CA ARG A 37 0.16 28.58 5.01
C ARG A 37 0.45 29.54 6.16
N GLN A 38 0.81 28.99 7.32
CA GLN A 38 1.42 29.74 8.40
C GLN A 38 2.90 30.04 8.11
N GLU A 39 3.30 31.27 8.37
CA GLU A 39 4.70 31.66 8.42
C GLU A 39 5.28 31.38 9.80
N GLY A 40 6.53 30.93 9.84
CA GLY A 40 7.23 30.62 11.08
C GLY A 40 8.71 30.42 10.82
N ARG A 41 9.52 30.56 11.87
CA ARG A 41 10.98 30.31 11.82
C ARG A 41 11.39 28.97 12.42
N GLU A 42 10.47 28.33 13.15
CA GLU A 42 10.69 27.07 13.84
C GLU A 42 9.66 26.04 13.38
N THR A 43 10.03 24.76 13.55
CA THR A 43 9.15 23.62 13.35
C THR A 43 9.02 22.92 14.70
N ARG A 44 7.87 23.05 15.38
CA ARG A 44 7.62 22.45 16.71
C ARG A 44 6.73 21.20 16.61
N THR A 45 7.30 20.11 16.12
CA THR A 45 6.59 18.85 15.86
C THR A 45 6.16 18.16 17.15
N ALA A 46 7.00 18.14 18.19
CA ALA A 46 6.63 17.49 19.45
C ALA A 46 5.46 18.21 20.14
N MET A 47 5.47 19.54 20.11
CA MET A 47 4.38 20.38 20.62
C MET A 47 3.07 20.11 19.88
N ALA A 48 3.11 19.94 18.55
CA ALA A 48 1.95 19.62 17.73
C ALA A 48 1.36 18.24 18.04
N ILE A 49 2.21 17.20 18.12
CA ILE A 49 1.79 15.84 18.48
C ILE A 49 1.17 15.82 19.88
N ARG A 50 1.75 16.56 20.83
CA ARG A 50 1.21 16.68 22.19
C ARG A 50 -0.18 17.32 22.19
N GLN A 51 -0.40 18.39 21.42
CA GLN A 51 -1.72 19.04 21.34
C GLN A 51 -2.77 18.16 20.66
N ALA A 52 -2.37 17.34 19.68
CA ALA A 52 -3.30 16.43 19.02
C ALA A 52 -3.97 15.48 20.04
N TRP A 53 -3.21 15.06 21.07
CA TRP A 53 -3.63 14.01 21.98
C TRP A 53 -4.10 14.47 23.37
N TRP A 54 -3.41 15.42 24.03
CA TRP A 54 -3.42 15.60 25.50
C TRP A 54 -4.77 15.35 26.19
N ALA A 55 -4.89 14.25 26.94
CA ALA A 55 -5.99 14.00 27.87
C ALA A 55 -5.42 13.45 29.20
N LEU A 56 -5.47 14.27 30.25
CA LEU A 56 -5.18 13.98 31.66
C LEU A 56 -3.71 13.89 32.11
N GLU A 57 -3.15 15.01 32.60
CA GLU A 57 -2.65 15.11 34.00
C GLU A 57 -2.40 16.59 34.39
N TRP A 58 -2.65 16.90 35.67
CA TRP A 58 -2.53 18.22 36.30
C TRP A 58 -1.06 18.66 36.29
N GLU A 59 -0.67 19.83 35.77
CA GLU A 59 -0.46 21.05 36.58
C GLU A 59 -0.04 22.25 35.67
N TYR A 60 -0.70 22.46 34.52
CA TYR A 60 -0.49 23.69 33.73
C TYR A 60 -1.72 24.06 32.88
N LYS A 61 -2.90 24.09 33.50
CA LYS A 61 -4.12 24.59 32.85
C LYS A 61 -4.15 26.12 32.91
N ARG A 62 -3.62 26.77 31.88
CA ARG A 62 -4.01 28.14 31.48
C ARG A 62 -4.34 28.11 29.99
N ASP A 63 -5.64 28.06 29.71
CA ASP A 63 -6.30 28.60 28.51
C ASP A 63 -6.38 27.79 27.18
N TRP A 64 -6.26 26.46 27.18
CA TRP A 64 -6.44 25.64 25.95
C TRP A 64 -7.51 24.55 26.08
N ASP A 65 -8.77 24.86 25.74
CA ASP A 65 -9.89 23.88 25.61
C ASP A 65 -9.91 23.17 24.22
N THR A 66 -8.73 22.90 23.64
CA THR A 66 -8.57 22.57 22.21
C THR A 66 -7.85 21.23 21.98
N GLU A 67 -8.35 20.15 22.57
CA GLU A 67 -7.82 18.79 22.36
C GLU A 67 -8.44 18.18 21.09
N SER A 68 -7.65 17.94 20.04
CA SER A 68 -8.17 17.51 18.72
C SER A 68 -9.00 16.22 18.78
N PHE A 69 -8.62 15.22 19.59
CA PHE A 69 -9.37 13.96 19.76
C PHE A 69 -10.45 13.98 20.86
N SER A 70 -10.69 15.11 21.51
CA SER A 70 -11.70 15.16 22.58
C SER A 70 -13.13 15.03 22.04
N PRO A 71 -14.10 14.52 22.84
CA PRO A 71 -15.50 14.54 22.46
C PRO A 71 -16.04 15.93 22.11
N ALA A 72 -15.49 16.98 22.73
CA ALA A 72 -15.85 18.37 22.43
C ALA A 72 -15.45 18.79 21.00
N GLN A 73 -14.36 18.22 20.46
CA GLN A 73 -13.90 18.46 19.10
C GLN A 73 -14.43 17.43 18.08
N GLY A 74 -15.30 16.50 18.50
CA GLY A 74 -15.89 15.46 17.66
C GLY A 74 -15.23 14.08 17.77
N GLY A 75 -14.31 13.89 18.71
CA GLY A 75 -13.73 12.59 19.03
C GLY A 75 -14.78 11.60 19.53
N ARG A 76 -14.75 10.37 19.01
CA ARG A 76 -15.71 9.32 19.36
C ARG A 76 -15.05 8.27 20.26
N PRO A 77 -15.61 7.96 21.43
CA PRO A 77 -15.14 6.83 22.23
C PRO A 77 -15.18 5.53 21.41
N GLY A 78 -14.08 4.79 21.38
CA GLY A 78 -13.97 3.51 20.66
C GLY A 78 -13.71 3.60 19.15
N ALA A 79 -13.61 4.81 18.58
CA ALA A 79 -13.15 4.94 17.19
C ALA A 79 -11.63 4.76 17.10
N THR A 80 -11.17 4.14 16.01
CA THR A 80 -9.75 4.10 15.63
C THR A 80 -9.23 5.53 15.50
N ARG A 81 -8.05 5.79 16.08
CA ARG A 81 -7.43 7.13 16.11
C ARG A 81 -6.20 7.13 15.22
N LEU A 82 -6.21 8.00 14.23
CA LEU A 82 -5.15 8.14 13.24
C LEU A 82 -4.58 9.55 13.31
N LEU A 83 -3.26 9.65 13.45
CA LEU A 83 -2.52 10.90 13.36
C LEU A 83 -1.63 10.87 12.12
N LEU A 84 -1.84 11.79 11.18
CA LEU A 84 -1.02 11.95 9.99
C LEU A 84 -0.11 13.17 10.16
N VAL A 85 1.20 12.95 10.30
CA VAL A 85 2.21 14.00 10.45
C VAL A 85 2.91 14.20 9.10
N VAL A 86 2.86 15.43 8.57
CA VAL A 86 3.56 15.82 7.34
C VAL A 86 4.52 16.95 7.68
N THR A 87 5.79 16.81 7.30
CA THR A 87 6.83 17.83 7.52
C THR A 87 7.91 17.80 6.45
N ASP A 88 8.53 18.96 6.21
CA ASP A 88 9.66 19.14 5.29
C ASP A 88 10.98 19.50 6.01
N GLY A 89 11.00 19.44 7.35
CA GLY A 89 12.19 19.75 8.14
C GLY A 89 12.19 19.17 9.55
N GLU A 90 13.40 19.09 10.12
CA GLU A 90 13.68 18.64 11.48
C GLU A 90 13.01 19.52 12.54
N SER A 91 12.60 18.88 13.62
CA SER A 91 11.95 19.54 14.74
C SER A 91 12.94 20.35 15.57
N HIS A 92 12.54 21.56 15.94
CA HIS A 92 13.29 22.41 16.87
C HIS A 92 13.04 22.03 18.34
N ASP A 93 12.06 21.16 18.58
CA ASP A 93 11.70 20.57 19.88
C ASP A 93 11.85 19.03 19.86
N GLY A 94 12.78 18.50 19.04
CA GLY A 94 12.99 17.07 18.84
C GLY A 94 13.29 16.29 20.13
N ASP A 95 13.97 16.90 21.09
CA ASP A 95 14.25 16.30 22.42
C ASP A 95 12.96 15.94 23.21
N GLU A 96 11.83 16.57 22.87
CA GLU A 96 10.54 16.32 23.50
C GLU A 96 9.68 15.26 22.78
N LEU A 97 10.07 14.84 21.57
CA LEU A 97 9.34 13.84 20.78
C LEU A 97 9.13 12.52 21.52
N PRO A 98 10.14 11.91 22.20
CA PRO A 98 9.95 10.62 22.85
C PRO A 98 8.82 10.62 23.89
N ALA A 99 8.68 11.70 24.65
CA ALA A 99 7.61 11.84 25.64
C ALA A 99 6.24 12.00 24.99
N ALA A 100 6.14 12.77 23.89
CA ALA A 100 4.90 12.94 23.14
C ALA A 100 4.44 11.64 22.47
N LEU A 101 5.37 10.89 21.87
CA LEU A 101 5.08 9.62 21.20
C LEU A 101 4.66 8.51 22.18
N ALA A 102 5.33 8.41 23.32
CA ALA A 102 4.98 7.46 24.37
C ALA A 102 3.56 7.68 24.94
N GLU A 103 3.04 8.90 24.86
CA GLU A 103 1.65 9.19 25.19
C GLU A 103 0.70 8.74 24.08
N CYS A 104 1.03 8.98 22.80
CA CYS A 104 0.25 8.45 21.68
C CYS A 104 0.13 6.91 21.73
N ASP A 105 1.21 6.21 22.08
CA ASP A 105 1.22 4.74 22.24
C ASP A 105 0.31 4.26 23.35
N ARG A 106 0.34 4.92 24.52
CA ARG A 106 -0.54 4.59 25.65
C ARG A 106 -2.03 4.68 25.31
N GLN A 107 -2.35 5.35 24.20
CA GLN A 107 -3.69 5.77 23.86
C GLN A 107 -4.16 5.19 22.52
N ASN A 108 -3.38 4.22 22.01
CA ASN A 108 -3.61 3.49 20.78
C ASN A 108 -3.85 4.42 19.58
N VAL A 109 -3.03 5.48 19.47
CA VAL A 109 -3.03 6.35 18.29
C VAL A 109 -2.05 5.80 17.27
N THR A 110 -2.57 5.34 16.14
CA THR A 110 -1.77 4.95 14.98
C THR A 110 -1.25 6.20 14.28
N ARG A 111 0.07 6.28 14.08
CA ARG A 111 0.74 7.47 13.56
C ARG A 111 1.36 7.17 12.20
N TYR A 112 0.95 7.93 11.19
CA TYR A 112 1.59 7.96 9.89
C TYR A 112 2.50 9.19 9.80
N ALA A 113 3.70 9.04 9.27
CA ALA A 113 4.68 10.12 9.16
C ALA A 113 5.19 10.26 7.71
N ILE A 114 5.12 11.47 7.16
CA ILE A 114 5.51 11.78 5.77
C ILE A 114 6.63 12.83 5.79
N ALA A 115 7.80 12.45 5.30
CA ALA A 115 8.96 13.32 5.13
C ALA A 115 9.01 13.90 3.71
N VAL A 116 8.95 15.22 3.57
CA VAL A 116 9.03 15.93 2.29
C VAL A 116 10.46 16.44 2.07
N LEU A 117 11.19 15.84 1.12
CA LEU A 117 12.63 16.07 0.94
C LEU A 117 13.00 17.25 0.02
N GLY A 118 12.00 17.96 -0.53
CA GLY A 118 12.21 18.99 -1.54
C GLY A 118 13.25 20.04 -1.12
N HIS A 119 13.20 20.50 0.12
CA HIS A 119 14.15 21.48 0.66
C HIS A 119 15.60 20.95 0.72
N TYR A 120 15.79 19.70 1.11
CA TYR A 120 17.10 19.05 1.26
C TYR A 120 17.73 18.77 -0.10
N LEU A 121 16.95 18.17 -1.03
CA LEU A 121 17.42 17.83 -2.37
C LEU A 121 17.82 19.08 -3.17
N ARG A 122 17.01 20.15 -3.13
CA ARG A 122 17.32 21.42 -3.81
C ARG A 122 18.61 22.09 -3.31
N ARG A 123 19.02 21.82 -2.06
CA ARG A 123 20.22 22.39 -1.43
C ARG A 123 21.39 21.41 -1.34
N GLN A 124 21.27 20.20 -1.90
CA GLN A 124 22.26 19.13 -1.78
C GLN A 124 22.67 18.87 -0.31
N LYS A 125 21.68 18.94 0.60
CA LYS A 125 21.87 18.61 2.01
C LYS A 125 21.55 17.15 2.24
N ASP A 126 22.28 16.54 3.15
CA ASP A 126 22.03 15.18 3.63
C ASP A 126 20.74 15.14 4.49
N PRO A 127 19.74 14.33 4.14
CA PRO A 127 18.50 14.20 4.90
C PRO A 127 18.51 13.07 5.95
N GLU A 128 19.64 12.38 6.21
CA GLU A 128 19.67 11.20 7.08
C GLU A 128 19.08 11.43 8.49
N ASP A 129 19.49 12.50 9.17
CA ASP A 129 19.01 12.82 10.53
C ASP A 129 17.52 13.20 10.52
N PHE A 130 17.10 13.97 9.52
CA PHE A 130 15.69 14.29 9.27
C PHE A 130 14.84 13.02 9.08
N ILE A 131 15.26 12.12 8.19
CA ILE A 131 14.53 10.87 7.92
C ILE A 131 14.45 10.03 9.20
N ARG A 132 15.52 9.97 10.00
CA ARG A 132 15.54 9.21 11.26
C ARG A 132 14.54 9.78 12.28
N GLU A 133 14.45 11.10 12.40
CA GLU A 133 13.47 11.75 13.26
C GLU A 133 12.04 11.41 12.80
N ILE A 134 11.73 11.58 11.51
CA ILE A 134 10.36 11.37 11.02
C ILE A 134 9.96 9.90 11.06
N LYS A 135 10.89 8.97 10.83
CA LYS A 135 10.67 7.54 11.07
C LYS A 135 10.28 7.23 12.51
N SER A 136 10.91 7.89 13.48
CA SER A 136 10.58 7.68 14.91
C SER A 136 9.16 8.13 15.28
N ILE A 137 8.56 9.03 14.50
CA ILE A 137 7.19 9.51 14.73
C ILE A 137 6.16 8.47 14.27
N ALA A 138 6.48 7.71 13.21
CA ALA A 138 5.62 6.67 12.68
C ALA A 138 5.41 5.54 13.72
N SER A 139 4.26 4.87 13.66
CA SER A 139 4.05 3.65 14.45
C SER A 139 4.90 2.50 13.90
N ASP A 140 5.15 1.48 14.72
CA ASP A 140 5.84 0.26 14.30
C ASP A 140 4.88 -0.69 13.54
N PRO A 141 5.37 -1.46 12.55
CA PRO A 141 6.70 -1.35 11.93
C PRO A 141 6.81 -0.06 11.08
N ASP A 142 7.92 0.68 11.19
CA ASP A 142 8.07 2.00 10.58
C ASP A 142 7.93 1.93 9.04
N GLU A 143 8.30 0.82 8.40
CA GLU A 143 8.16 0.63 6.96
C GLU A 143 6.71 0.68 6.46
N LYS A 144 5.72 0.51 7.34
CA LYS A 144 4.28 0.56 7.03
C LYS A 144 3.67 1.95 7.28
N TYR A 145 4.23 2.73 8.17
CA TYR A 145 3.63 3.99 8.60
C TYR A 145 4.46 5.23 8.23
N PHE A 146 5.71 5.03 7.79
CA PHE A 146 6.60 6.06 7.28
C PHE A 146 6.58 6.13 5.74
N PHE A 147 6.57 7.34 5.22
CA PHE A 147 6.75 7.64 3.80
C PHE A 147 7.76 8.78 3.63
N ASN A 148 8.54 8.73 2.55
CA ASN A 148 9.28 9.90 2.08
C ASN A 148 8.83 10.26 0.66
N VAL A 149 8.90 11.55 0.35
CA VAL A 149 8.60 12.08 -0.99
C VAL A 149 9.68 13.04 -1.41
N THR A 150 9.95 13.10 -2.72
CA THR A 150 11.02 13.94 -3.27
C THR A 150 10.70 15.42 -3.17
N ASP A 151 9.43 15.80 -3.29
CA ASP A 151 8.95 17.16 -3.19
C ASP A 151 7.44 17.19 -2.87
N GLU A 152 6.89 18.40 -2.79
CA GLU A 152 5.50 18.66 -2.45
C GLU A 152 4.52 18.12 -3.52
N ALA A 153 4.93 18.02 -4.79
CA ALA A 153 4.07 17.52 -5.87
C ALA A 153 3.93 15.99 -5.82
N ALA A 154 4.99 15.29 -5.42
CA ALA A 154 5.02 13.84 -5.21
C ALA A 154 4.13 13.37 -4.05
N LEU A 155 3.57 14.27 -3.24
CA LEU A 155 2.54 13.92 -2.25
C LEU A 155 1.33 13.25 -2.91
N ASN A 156 0.96 13.63 -4.14
CA ASN A 156 -0.15 13.01 -4.85
C ASN A 156 0.09 11.51 -5.10
N ASP A 157 1.34 11.09 -5.27
CA ASP A 157 1.70 9.70 -5.58
C ASP A 157 1.50 8.76 -4.38
N ILE A 158 1.51 9.30 -3.17
CA ILE A 158 1.33 8.54 -1.93
C ILE A 158 -0.09 8.64 -1.36
N VAL A 159 -0.94 9.55 -1.85
CA VAL A 159 -2.34 9.70 -1.36
C VAL A 159 -3.11 8.40 -1.56
N ASP A 160 -2.98 7.77 -2.73
CA ASP A 160 -3.68 6.50 -3.00
C ASP A 160 -3.16 5.38 -2.09
N ALA A 161 -1.84 5.27 -1.89
CA ALA A 161 -1.27 4.25 -1.01
C ALA A 161 -1.61 4.45 0.46
N LEU A 162 -1.63 5.70 0.92
CA LEU A 162 -2.05 6.05 2.27
C LEU A 162 -3.56 5.77 2.46
N GLY A 163 -4.38 6.10 1.46
CA GLY A 163 -5.81 5.81 1.45
C GLY A 163 -6.09 4.32 1.65
N ASP A 164 -5.49 3.47 0.81
CA ASP A 164 -5.72 2.02 0.90
C ASP A 164 -5.27 1.44 2.25
N ARG A 165 -4.10 1.85 2.77
CA ARG A 165 -3.61 1.39 4.07
C ARG A 165 -4.52 1.81 5.24
N ILE A 166 -5.10 3.01 5.17
CA ILE A 166 -6.06 3.49 6.17
C ILE A 166 -7.37 2.69 6.09
N PHE A 167 -7.87 2.38 4.88
CA PHE A 167 -9.07 1.56 4.72
C PHE A 167 -8.88 0.12 5.24
N SER A 168 -7.69 -0.46 5.11
CA SER A 168 -7.38 -1.78 5.69
C SER A 168 -7.52 -1.81 7.22
N LEU A 169 -7.18 -0.72 7.92
CA LEU A 169 -7.30 -0.60 9.37
C LEU A 169 -8.77 -0.53 9.84
N GLU A 170 -9.65 0.09 9.06
CA GLU A 170 -11.08 0.19 9.38
C GLU A 170 -11.79 -1.17 9.29
N GLY A 171 -11.34 -2.06 8.38
CA GLY A 171 -11.84 -3.43 8.25
C GLY A 171 -11.51 -4.33 9.45
N ALA A 172 -10.36 -4.13 10.09
CA ALA A 172 -9.94 -4.89 11.28
C ALA A 172 -10.76 -4.53 12.53
N GLY A 173 -11.16 -3.26 12.67
CA GLY A 173 -11.93 -2.75 13.82
C GLY A 173 -13.36 -3.30 13.93
N LEU A 174 -13.93 -3.84 12.84
CA LEU A 174 -15.29 -4.38 12.81
C LEU A 174 -15.43 -5.77 13.46
N ARG A 175 -14.34 -6.42 13.92
CA ARG A 175 -14.39 -7.79 14.48
C ARG A 175 -14.44 -7.92 16.01
N LEU A 176 -14.37 -6.83 16.78
CA LEU A 176 -14.41 -6.90 18.26
C LEU A 176 -15.81 -6.71 18.89
N GLY A 177 -16.88 -6.96 18.12
CA GLY A 177 -18.25 -6.71 18.56
C GLY A 177 -19.27 -7.75 18.15
N SER A 178 -19.01 -9.05 18.29
CA SER A 178 -20.10 -10.05 18.43
C SER A 178 -19.59 -11.45 18.79
N GLN A 179 -19.64 -11.79 20.07
CA GLN A 179 -20.26 -13.02 20.60
C GLN A 179 -19.83 -13.20 22.05
N GLU A 180 -20.58 -12.61 22.97
CA GLU A 180 -20.74 -13.21 24.30
C GLU A 180 -22.09 -13.91 24.36
N GLY A 181 -22.07 -15.15 24.82
CA GLY A 181 -23.25 -15.83 25.36
C GLY A 181 -23.88 -16.83 24.41
N LEU A 182 -23.43 -18.08 24.48
CA LEU A 182 -24.27 -19.26 24.65
C LEU A 182 -23.38 -20.44 25.07
N GLY A 183 -23.27 -20.65 26.38
CA GLY A 183 -22.56 -21.78 26.97
C GLY A 183 -23.37 -23.06 26.89
N ILE A 184 -22.72 -24.15 26.46
CA ILE A 184 -23.13 -25.53 26.78
C ILE A 184 -21.85 -26.30 27.16
N PRO A 185 -21.83 -27.04 28.31
CA PRO A 185 -20.63 -27.70 28.79
C PRO A 185 -20.60 -29.19 28.41
N ALA A 186 -19.41 -29.68 28.03
CA ALA A 186 -18.96 -31.06 28.15
C ALA A 186 -17.43 -31.02 28.01
N GLY A 187 -16.58 -31.71 28.74
CA GLY A 187 -16.66 -32.78 29.72
C GLY A 187 -15.23 -33.31 29.82
N SER A 188 -14.69 -33.35 31.03
CA SER A 188 -13.30 -33.73 31.33
C SER A 188 -12.98 -35.19 31.00
N THR A 189 -11.80 -35.47 30.45
CA THR A 189 -10.96 -36.63 30.84
C THR A 189 -9.50 -36.42 30.40
N ALA A 190 -8.59 -36.91 31.23
CA ALA A 190 -7.18 -36.54 31.30
C ALA A 190 -6.22 -37.58 30.65
N GLY A 191 -5.01 -37.11 30.32
CA GLY A 191 -3.74 -37.81 30.62
C GLY A 191 -3.04 -38.55 29.48
N GLY A 192 -1.78 -38.15 29.19
CA GLY A 192 -0.84 -38.97 28.41
C GLY A 192 0.42 -38.28 27.86
N THR A 193 1.46 -38.20 28.69
CA THR A 193 2.92 -38.30 28.38
C THR A 193 3.62 -37.29 27.47
N GLU A 194 4.47 -36.45 28.07
CA GLU A 194 5.57 -35.70 27.44
C GLU A 194 6.92 -36.44 27.52
N SER A 195 7.74 -36.29 26.48
CA SER A 195 9.22 -36.33 26.56
C SER A 195 9.84 -35.52 25.41
N PRO A 196 11.06 -34.96 25.57
CA PRO A 196 11.38 -33.62 25.06
C PRO A 196 12.48 -33.61 23.98
N SER A 197 12.41 -32.64 23.05
CA SER A 197 13.59 -31.95 22.49
C SER A 197 13.22 -30.98 21.37
N SER A 198 13.41 -29.67 21.58
CA SER A 198 14.22 -28.76 20.74
C SER A 198 13.91 -27.28 21.05
N PRO A 199 14.89 -26.37 20.88
CA PRO A 199 15.01 -25.18 21.71
C PRO A 199 14.08 -24.04 21.28
N ARG A 200 13.59 -23.31 22.30
CA ARG A 200 12.91 -22.03 22.18
C ARG A 200 13.78 -21.04 21.41
N SER A 201 13.30 -20.61 20.25
CA SER A 201 13.72 -19.36 19.60
C SER A 201 12.57 -18.36 19.72
N GLY A 202 12.91 -17.22 20.33
CA GLY A 202 12.22 -15.92 20.31
C GLY A 202 10.70 -15.90 20.14
N THR A 203 9.99 -15.69 21.25
CA THR A 203 8.67 -15.05 21.27
C THR A 203 8.76 -13.68 20.56
N ARG A 204 8.35 -13.62 19.29
CA ARG A 204 7.87 -12.38 18.65
C ARG A 204 6.40 -12.26 19.05
N GLY A 205 6.02 -11.11 19.60
CA GLY A 205 4.66 -10.87 20.05
C GLY A 205 3.68 -10.98 18.88
N ASP A 206 2.80 -11.96 18.97
CA ASP A 206 1.57 -12.03 18.18
C ASP A 206 0.68 -10.83 18.58
N ASN A 207 0.49 -9.87 17.66
CA ASN A 207 -0.74 -9.07 17.52
C ASN A 207 -0.63 -7.97 16.45
N GLU A 208 -0.39 -8.33 15.19
CA GLU A 208 -0.95 -7.59 14.05
C GLU A 208 -1.44 -8.61 13.01
N SER A 209 -2.73 -8.57 12.66
CA SER A 209 -3.32 -9.46 11.68
C SER A 209 -2.89 -9.02 10.28
N ALA A 210 -1.92 -9.72 9.67
CA ALA A 210 -1.71 -9.65 8.22
C ALA A 210 -2.96 -10.25 7.54
N PHE A 211 -3.54 -9.55 6.57
CA PHE A 211 -4.63 -10.12 5.79
C PHE A 211 -4.02 -11.03 4.72
N GLU A 212 -4.17 -12.34 4.90
CA GLU A 212 -3.73 -13.29 3.89
C GLU A 212 -4.72 -13.30 2.73
N LEU A 213 -5.95 -13.72 2.97
CA LEU A 213 -6.97 -13.88 1.92
C LEU A 213 -8.33 -13.29 2.29
N GLU A 214 -8.47 -12.73 3.49
CA GLU A 214 -9.73 -12.17 4.02
C GLU A 214 -10.27 -11.05 3.14
N MET A 215 -9.37 -10.23 2.60
CA MET A 215 -9.66 -9.11 1.72
C MET A 215 -9.27 -9.42 0.27
N SER A 216 -9.07 -10.69 -0.08
CA SER A 216 -8.50 -11.12 -1.36
C SER A 216 -9.20 -10.57 -2.60
N GLN A 217 -10.50 -10.27 -2.51
CA GLN A 217 -11.30 -9.82 -3.65
C GLN A 217 -11.16 -10.77 -4.86
N ILE A 218 -11.20 -12.09 -4.62
CA ILE A 218 -11.11 -13.12 -5.67
C ILE A 218 -12.12 -12.82 -6.77
N GLY A 219 -11.64 -12.86 -8.02
CA GLY A 219 -12.46 -12.57 -9.19
C GLY A 219 -12.59 -11.09 -9.50
N PHE A 220 -11.70 -10.25 -8.92
CA PHE A 220 -11.53 -8.86 -9.36
C PHE A 220 -11.28 -8.78 -10.87
N SER A 221 -10.48 -9.72 -11.39
CA SER A 221 -10.35 -10.02 -12.82
C SER A 221 -10.50 -11.51 -13.07
N ILE A 222 -10.92 -11.89 -14.27
CA ILE A 222 -11.23 -13.27 -14.64
C ILE A 222 -10.76 -13.51 -16.08
N HIS A 223 -10.06 -14.62 -16.31
CA HIS A 223 -9.69 -15.10 -17.63
C HIS A 223 -9.99 -16.59 -17.79
N ARG A 224 -10.52 -16.97 -18.94
CA ARG A 224 -10.86 -18.37 -19.22
C ARG A 224 -9.65 -19.12 -19.77
N LEU A 225 -9.31 -20.23 -19.14
CA LEU A 225 -8.31 -21.18 -19.61
C LEU A 225 -8.99 -22.33 -20.39
N GLU A 226 -8.21 -23.18 -21.04
CA GLU A 226 -8.75 -24.34 -21.77
C GLU A 226 -9.45 -25.33 -20.81
N ASP A 227 -8.85 -25.58 -19.65
CA ASP A 227 -9.31 -26.55 -18.65
C ASP A 227 -9.79 -25.92 -17.32
N GLY A 228 -9.94 -24.60 -17.28
CA GLY A 228 -10.26 -23.88 -16.04
C GLY A 228 -10.48 -22.39 -16.18
N ILE A 229 -10.34 -21.69 -15.06
CA ILE A 229 -10.47 -20.23 -14.94
C ILE A 229 -9.31 -19.71 -14.10
N LEU A 230 -8.69 -18.63 -14.55
CA LEU A 230 -7.75 -17.84 -13.78
C LEU A 230 -8.48 -16.63 -13.18
N PHE A 231 -8.34 -16.46 -11.88
CA PHE A 231 -8.91 -15.34 -11.13
C PHE A 231 -7.79 -14.44 -10.60
N GLY A 232 -7.98 -13.14 -10.71
CA GLY A 232 -7.18 -12.16 -9.99
C GLY A 232 -7.67 -11.95 -8.55
N MET A 233 -6.75 -11.68 -7.63
CA MET A 233 -7.01 -11.50 -6.20
C MET A 233 -6.26 -10.26 -5.66
N VAL A 234 -6.67 -9.06 -6.07
CA VAL A 234 -5.91 -7.83 -5.81
C VAL A 234 -5.68 -7.51 -4.33
N GLY A 235 -6.58 -7.92 -3.44
CA GLY A 235 -6.48 -7.63 -2.00
C GLY A 235 -5.85 -8.75 -1.19
N ALA A 236 -5.29 -9.78 -1.85
CA ALA A 236 -4.57 -10.85 -1.17
C ALA A 236 -3.24 -10.31 -0.61
N TYR A 237 -2.82 -10.85 0.53
CA TYR A 237 -1.53 -10.56 1.16
C TYR A 237 -1.29 -9.06 1.34
N ASP A 238 -2.22 -8.39 2.04
CA ASP A 238 -2.20 -6.95 2.27
C ASP A 238 -2.12 -6.10 0.97
N TRP A 239 -2.95 -6.46 -0.01
CA TRP A 239 -3.04 -5.79 -1.32
C TRP A 239 -1.80 -5.89 -2.21
N GLU A 240 -0.84 -6.72 -1.87
CA GLU A 240 0.19 -7.09 -2.83
C GLU A 240 -0.40 -7.86 -4.01
N GLY A 241 -1.45 -8.63 -3.74
CA GLY A 241 -2.27 -9.30 -4.71
C GLY A 241 -1.76 -10.69 -5.06
N GLY A 242 -2.42 -11.32 -6.03
CA GLY A 242 -2.11 -12.67 -6.47
C GLY A 242 -3.12 -13.19 -7.47
N VAL A 243 -3.01 -14.47 -7.75
CA VAL A 243 -3.94 -15.18 -8.64
C VAL A 243 -4.44 -16.46 -8.00
N LEU A 244 -5.56 -16.97 -8.51
CA LEU A 244 -6.11 -18.27 -8.18
C LEU A 244 -6.47 -18.98 -9.48
N GLU A 245 -5.98 -20.20 -9.66
CA GLU A 245 -6.41 -21.07 -10.75
C GLU A 245 -7.43 -22.06 -10.23
N GLU A 246 -8.55 -22.21 -10.94
CA GLU A 246 -9.51 -23.29 -10.71
C GLU A 246 -9.68 -24.07 -12.01
N SER A 247 -9.07 -25.26 -12.06
CA SER A 247 -9.05 -26.14 -13.24
C SER A 247 -9.41 -27.57 -12.88
N GLN A 248 -9.35 -28.49 -13.85
CA GLN A 248 -9.54 -29.93 -13.59
C GLN A 248 -8.52 -30.50 -12.59
N ARG A 249 -7.39 -29.81 -12.38
CA ARG A 249 -6.35 -30.18 -11.40
C ARG A 249 -6.72 -29.78 -9.98
N GLY A 250 -7.81 -29.04 -9.80
CA GLY A 250 -8.28 -28.50 -8.53
C GLY A 250 -8.07 -27.00 -8.43
N ARG A 251 -8.32 -26.47 -7.24
CA ARG A 251 -8.06 -25.07 -6.90
C ARG A 251 -6.62 -24.92 -6.44
N ILE A 252 -5.87 -24.03 -7.10
CA ILE A 252 -4.48 -23.70 -6.79
C ILE A 252 -4.42 -22.22 -6.42
N VAL A 253 -3.91 -21.93 -5.22
CA VAL A 253 -3.67 -20.58 -4.72
C VAL A 253 -2.19 -20.50 -4.38
N PRO A 254 -1.36 -19.83 -5.21
CA PRO A 254 0.04 -19.63 -4.88
C PRO A 254 0.17 -18.85 -3.57
N PRO A 255 1.08 -19.26 -2.67
CA PRO A 255 1.45 -18.44 -1.53
C PRO A 255 2.16 -17.16 -2.03
N TRP A 256 2.16 -16.11 -1.22
CA TRP A 256 2.83 -14.86 -1.56
C TRP A 256 4.29 -15.06 -1.99
N GLU A 257 5.01 -15.94 -1.28
CA GLU A 257 6.43 -16.22 -1.47
C GLU A 257 6.74 -16.73 -2.89
N ALA A 258 5.75 -17.29 -3.59
CA ALA A 258 5.90 -17.75 -4.96
C ALA A 258 6.23 -16.61 -5.94
N PHE A 259 5.89 -15.36 -5.60
CA PHE A 259 6.18 -14.17 -6.41
C PHE A 259 7.31 -13.30 -5.85
N GLN A 260 7.95 -13.70 -4.75
CA GLN A 260 8.89 -12.85 -3.99
C GLN A 260 10.10 -12.34 -4.81
N GLU A 261 10.54 -13.08 -5.82
CA GLU A 261 11.65 -12.66 -6.68
C GLU A 261 11.30 -11.40 -7.49
N GLU A 262 10.03 -11.27 -7.88
CA GLU A 262 9.51 -10.12 -8.61
C GLU A 262 8.90 -9.06 -7.70
N PHE A 263 8.49 -9.44 -6.50
CA PHE A 263 7.86 -8.59 -5.50
C PHE A 263 8.59 -8.76 -4.17
N PRO A 264 9.78 -8.14 -4.03
CA PRO A 264 10.65 -8.37 -2.88
C PRO A 264 10.04 -7.79 -1.60
N LEU A 265 10.38 -8.39 -0.46
CA LEU A 265 9.75 -8.09 0.84
C LEU A 265 9.90 -6.63 1.25
N GLU A 266 11.01 -5.99 0.85
CA GLU A 266 11.27 -4.57 1.08
C GLU A 266 10.26 -3.65 0.39
N LEU A 267 9.52 -4.18 -0.61
CA LEU A 267 8.49 -3.47 -1.36
C LEU A 267 7.06 -3.94 -1.04
N LYS A 268 6.89 -4.89 -0.11
CA LYS A 268 5.59 -5.54 0.23
C LYS A 268 4.52 -4.56 0.75
N ASN A 269 4.88 -3.32 1.05
CA ASN A 269 3.92 -2.34 1.56
C ASN A 269 3.33 -1.46 0.43
N HIS A 270 3.73 -1.60 -0.82
CA HIS A 270 3.32 -0.69 -1.89
C HIS A 270 1.95 -1.01 -2.51
N ALA A 271 1.28 -2.07 -2.06
CA ALA A 271 -0.04 -2.50 -2.55
C ALA A 271 0.01 -2.68 -4.08
N ALA A 272 0.83 -3.62 -4.53
CA ALA A 272 1.16 -3.80 -5.94
C ALA A 272 -0.05 -4.15 -6.84
N TYR A 273 -1.13 -4.68 -6.24
CA TYR A 273 -2.36 -5.11 -6.92
C TYR A 273 -2.10 -6.19 -7.99
N LEU A 274 -1.23 -7.16 -7.70
CA LEU A 274 -1.05 -8.29 -8.60
C LEU A 274 -2.39 -9.03 -8.83
N GLY A 275 -2.67 -9.35 -10.08
CA GLY A 275 -3.96 -9.92 -10.49
C GLY A 275 -5.04 -8.86 -10.73
N TYR A 276 -4.68 -7.56 -10.82
CA TYR A 276 -5.63 -6.52 -11.24
C TYR A 276 -6.19 -6.82 -12.63
N SER A 277 -5.34 -7.32 -13.52
CA SER A 277 -5.71 -7.89 -14.81
C SER A 277 -5.08 -9.27 -14.95
N VAL A 278 -5.76 -10.19 -15.64
CA VAL A 278 -5.26 -11.54 -15.90
C VAL A 278 -5.53 -11.95 -17.34
N SER A 279 -4.63 -12.76 -17.91
CA SER A 279 -4.76 -13.34 -19.25
C SER A 279 -3.90 -14.62 -19.34
N SER A 280 -3.84 -15.24 -20.52
CA SER A 280 -2.94 -16.34 -20.81
C SER A 280 -2.41 -16.25 -22.23
N LEU A 281 -1.20 -16.74 -22.45
CA LEU A 281 -0.56 -16.86 -23.75
C LEU A 281 -0.40 -18.33 -24.09
N GLN A 282 -0.83 -18.69 -25.30
CA GLN A 282 -0.53 -19.99 -25.89
C GLN A 282 0.76 -19.84 -26.70
N LEU A 283 1.74 -20.72 -26.49
CA LEU A 283 3.03 -20.69 -27.16
C LEU A 283 3.20 -21.91 -28.07
N PRO A 284 4.03 -21.77 -29.13
CA PRO A 284 4.38 -22.88 -30.00
C PRO A 284 4.90 -24.09 -29.21
N GLY A 285 4.40 -25.27 -29.58
CA GLY A 285 4.73 -26.53 -28.89
C GLY A 285 3.82 -26.83 -27.69
N GLY A 286 2.71 -26.11 -27.53
CA GLY A 286 1.68 -26.40 -26.53
C GLY A 286 2.01 -25.89 -25.12
N GLN A 287 3.08 -25.10 -24.97
CA GLN A 287 3.39 -24.44 -23.71
C GLN A 287 2.41 -23.27 -23.51
N HIS A 288 2.03 -23.00 -22.27
CA HIS A 288 1.22 -21.84 -21.92
C HIS A 288 1.91 -21.01 -20.84
N LEU A 289 1.64 -19.71 -20.85
CA LEU A 289 2.01 -18.79 -19.78
C LEU A 289 0.76 -18.10 -19.27
N LEU A 290 0.65 -17.98 -17.96
CA LEU A 290 -0.33 -17.11 -17.32
C LEU A 290 0.25 -15.69 -17.28
N VAL A 291 -0.63 -14.70 -17.38
CA VAL A 291 -0.26 -13.29 -17.35
C VAL A 291 -1.03 -12.61 -16.23
N ALA A 292 -0.34 -11.86 -15.38
CA ALA A 292 -0.98 -11.05 -14.34
C ALA A 292 -0.38 -9.64 -14.30
N GLY A 293 -1.26 -8.64 -14.30
CA GLY A 293 -0.89 -7.24 -14.13
C GLY A 293 -0.89 -6.82 -12.66
N ALA A 294 0.08 -5.98 -12.31
CA ALA A 294 0.26 -5.33 -11.02
C ALA A 294 0.48 -3.82 -11.24
N PRO A 295 -0.57 -3.06 -11.59
CA PRO A 295 -0.45 -1.68 -12.08
C PRO A 295 0.06 -0.68 -11.05
N ARG A 296 0.09 -1.07 -9.76
CA ARG A 296 0.58 -0.24 -8.66
C ARG A 296 1.97 -0.60 -8.16
N PHE A 297 2.58 -1.65 -8.72
CA PHE A 297 3.95 -2.02 -8.33
C PHE A 297 4.89 -0.82 -8.47
N GLN A 298 5.51 -0.42 -7.35
CA GLN A 298 6.36 0.77 -7.21
C GLN A 298 5.75 2.05 -7.81
N HIS A 299 4.42 2.17 -7.81
CA HIS A 299 3.66 3.24 -8.44
C HIS A 299 3.90 3.38 -9.95
N LYS A 300 4.56 2.42 -10.60
CA LYS A 300 4.91 2.47 -12.03
C LYS A 300 4.15 1.42 -12.84
N GLY A 301 3.80 0.31 -12.21
CA GLY A 301 3.13 -0.83 -12.83
C GLY A 301 4.10 -1.87 -13.38
N LYS A 302 3.68 -3.13 -13.29
CA LYS A 302 4.40 -4.32 -13.74
C LYS A 302 3.40 -5.31 -14.37
N VAL A 303 3.86 -6.15 -15.30
CA VAL A 303 3.16 -7.35 -15.76
C VAL A 303 4.08 -8.55 -15.64
N VAL A 304 3.63 -9.64 -15.04
CA VAL A 304 4.39 -10.89 -14.91
C VAL A 304 3.79 -11.98 -15.78
N LEU A 305 4.65 -12.67 -16.53
CA LEU A 305 4.36 -13.84 -17.33
C LEU A 305 4.99 -15.04 -16.63
N PHE A 306 4.19 -16.06 -16.29
CA PHE A 306 4.66 -17.15 -15.44
C PHE A 306 3.97 -18.47 -15.77
N GLN A 307 4.59 -19.56 -15.31
CA GLN A 307 3.99 -20.87 -15.24
C GLN A 307 3.57 -21.15 -13.80
N LEU A 308 2.43 -21.79 -13.65
CA LEU A 308 1.92 -22.27 -12.37
C LEU A 308 1.85 -23.79 -12.42
N ASP A 309 2.54 -24.44 -11.49
CA ASP A 309 2.48 -25.89 -11.37
C ASP A 309 1.35 -26.34 -10.41
N PRO A 310 0.97 -27.63 -10.42
CA PRO A 310 -0.07 -28.16 -9.54
C PRO A 310 0.23 -28.09 -8.03
N THR A 311 1.48 -27.82 -7.64
CA THR A 311 1.89 -27.67 -6.25
C THR A 311 1.79 -26.22 -5.75
N GLY A 312 1.45 -25.29 -6.63
CA GLY A 312 1.42 -23.86 -6.34
C GLY A 312 2.76 -23.16 -6.58
N THR A 313 3.74 -23.85 -7.17
CA THR A 313 5.04 -23.25 -7.51
C THR A 313 4.87 -22.37 -8.75
N VAL A 314 5.35 -21.13 -8.64
CA VAL A 314 5.38 -20.16 -9.73
C VAL A 314 6.78 -20.13 -10.32
N THR A 315 6.87 -20.24 -11.65
CA THR A 315 8.11 -19.98 -12.40
C THR A 315 7.89 -18.78 -13.31
N VAL A 316 8.50 -17.65 -12.97
CA VAL A 316 8.41 -16.43 -13.77
C VAL A 316 9.25 -16.59 -15.03
N ALA A 317 8.60 -16.49 -16.19
CA ALA A 317 9.27 -16.46 -17.49
C ALA A 317 9.79 -15.05 -17.81
N GLN A 318 9.00 -14.02 -17.49
CA GLN A 318 9.40 -12.63 -17.67
C GLN A 318 8.56 -11.67 -16.81
N ALA A 319 9.16 -10.57 -16.39
CA ALA A 319 8.46 -9.38 -15.91
C ALA A 319 8.66 -8.21 -16.88
N LEU A 320 7.57 -7.55 -17.23
CA LEU A 320 7.50 -6.38 -18.10
C LEU A 320 7.23 -5.13 -17.26
N MET A 321 7.89 -4.04 -17.63
CA MET A 321 7.68 -2.72 -17.07
C MET A 321 7.35 -1.74 -18.20
N GLY A 322 6.66 -0.63 -17.89
CA GLY A 322 6.27 0.40 -18.86
C GLY A 322 7.45 1.25 -19.38
N GLU A 323 8.38 0.62 -20.09
CA GLU A 323 9.58 1.24 -20.66
C GLU A 323 9.25 2.48 -21.52
N GLN A 324 10.17 3.44 -21.57
CA GLN A 324 10.01 4.66 -22.36
C GLN A 324 11.04 4.69 -23.49
N PRO A 325 10.68 5.12 -24.72
CA PRO A 325 11.62 5.18 -25.84
C PRO A 325 12.89 6.00 -25.56
N HIS A 326 12.77 7.02 -24.73
CA HIS A 326 13.88 7.91 -24.36
C HIS A 326 14.42 7.65 -22.95
N SER A 327 13.85 6.69 -22.22
CA SER A 327 14.29 6.33 -20.86
C SER A 327 13.81 4.91 -20.50
N PRO A 328 14.36 3.86 -21.15
CA PRO A 328 13.91 2.47 -20.96
C PRO A 328 14.11 2.00 -19.51
N LEU A 329 15.11 2.55 -18.81
CA LEU A 329 15.39 2.26 -17.40
C LEU A 329 14.47 3.01 -16.42
N HIS A 330 13.61 3.94 -16.90
CA HIS A 330 12.74 4.73 -16.03
C HIS A 330 11.28 4.71 -16.53
N PRO A 331 10.51 3.67 -16.17
CA PRO A 331 9.06 3.64 -16.36
C PRO A 331 8.38 4.82 -15.68
N GLN A 332 7.27 5.29 -16.26
CA GLN A 332 6.54 6.45 -15.77
C GLN A 332 5.68 6.09 -14.54
N ILE A 333 5.89 6.85 -13.46
CA ILE A 333 5.06 6.78 -12.24
C ILE A 333 3.63 7.21 -12.58
N GLY A 334 2.64 6.54 -11.97
CA GLY A 334 1.22 6.83 -12.13
C GLY A 334 0.65 6.41 -13.47
N SER A 335 1.43 5.77 -14.36
CA SER A 335 0.95 5.37 -15.71
C SER A 335 -0.01 4.18 -15.70
N TYR A 336 -0.09 3.48 -14.57
CA TYR A 336 -0.97 2.33 -14.35
C TYR A 336 -0.74 1.20 -15.37
N PHE A 337 0.53 1.02 -15.76
CA PHE A 337 0.97 -0.01 -16.69
C PHE A 337 0.62 -1.42 -16.19
N GLY A 338 -0.06 -2.22 -17.02
CA GLY A 338 -0.52 -3.55 -16.64
C GLY A 338 -1.94 -3.58 -16.08
N SER A 339 -2.66 -2.47 -16.10
CA SER A 339 -4.07 -2.43 -15.66
C SER A 339 -5.03 -3.14 -16.61
N GLU A 340 -4.64 -3.32 -17.87
CA GLU A 340 -5.33 -4.18 -18.84
C GLU A 340 -4.30 -4.94 -19.66
N VAL A 341 -4.57 -6.23 -19.91
CA VAL A 341 -3.73 -7.11 -20.72
C VAL A 341 -4.57 -7.91 -21.70
N LEU A 342 -4.08 -8.09 -22.93
CA LEU A 342 -4.79 -8.86 -23.95
C LEU A 342 -3.80 -9.66 -24.80
N ALA A 343 -3.99 -10.97 -24.83
CA ALA A 343 -3.30 -11.88 -25.74
C ALA A 343 -4.09 -11.98 -27.05
N LEU A 344 -3.41 -11.99 -28.19
CA LEU A 344 -4.02 -12.08 -29.52
C LEU A 344 -3.33 -13.14 -30.35
N ASP A 345 -4.12 -14.06 -30.90
CA ASP A 345 -3.80 -14.93 -32.04
C ASP A 345 -4.34 -14.24 -33.30
N LEU A 346 -3.44 -13.76 -34.15
CA LEU A 346 -3.75 -12.97 -35.34
C LEU A 346 -3.96 -13.85 -36.59
N GLU A 347 -3.31 -15.00 -36.65
CA GLU A 347 -3.37 -15.94 -37.77
C GLU A 347 -4.45 -17.03 -37.60
N GLY A 348 -4.95 -17.22 -36.38
CA GLY A 348 -5.91 -18.27 -36.03
C GLY A 348 -5.29 -19.66 -35.99
N ASP A 349 -3.99 -19.78 -35.70
CA ASP A 349 -3.30 -21.06 -35.61
C ASP A 349 -3.29 -21.67 -34.20
N GLY A 350 -3.83 -20.93 -33.22
CA GLY A 350 -3.95 -21.29 -31.83
C GLY A 350 -2.80 -20.79 -30.95
N ASP A 351 -1.69 -20.35 -31.54
CA ASP A 351 -0.60 -19.71 -30.79
C ASP A 351 -0.86 -18.20 -30.67
N SER A 352 -0.45 -17.60 -29.55
CA SER A 352 -0.56 -16.15 -29.38
C SER A 352 0.58 -15.46 -30.09
N ASP A 353 0.30 -14.37 -30.81
CA ASP A 353 1.28 -13.58 -31.56
C ASP A 353 1.67 -12.28 -30.87
N LEU A 354 0.69 -11.66 -30.19
CA LEU A 354 0.87 -10.40 -29.49
C LEU A 354 0.36 -10.47 -28.06
N LEU A 355 1.06 -9.77 -27.17
CA LEU A 355 0.56 -9.33 -25.88
C LEU A 355 0.44 -7.80 -25.91
N LEU A 356 -0.77 -7.30 -25.70
CA LEU A 356 -1.05 -5.88 -25.49
C LEU A 356 -1.07 -5.60 -23.99
N VAL A 357 -0.43 -4.51 -23.57
CA VAL A 357 -0.43 -4.04 -22.18
C VAL A 357 -0.79 -2.57 -22.13
N ALA A 358 -1.85 -2.21 -21.41
CA ALA A 358 -2.28 -0.82 -21.28
C ALA A 358 -1.58 -0.09 -20.13
N ALA A 359 -1.39 1.20 -20.33
CA ALA A 359 -1.02 2.21 -19.34
C ALA A 359 -1.96 3.42 -19.53
N PRO A 360 -3.22 3.34 -19.06
CA PRO A 360 -4.29 4.27 -19.43
C PRO A 360 -4.08 5.69 -18.92
N THR A 361 -3.43 5.85 -17.77
CA THR A 361 -3.11 7.15 -17.16
C THR A 361 -1.73 7.65 -17.56
N TYR A 362 -1.12 7.05 -18.59
CA TYR A 362 0.13 7.53 -19.13
C TYR A 362 0.03 8.99 -19.59
N LEU A 363 0.96 9.81 -19.10
CA LEU A 363 1.11 11.22 -19.44
C LEU A 363 2.01 11.37 -20.67
N GLY A 364 1.43 11.90 -21.75
CA GLY A 364 2.14 12.27 -22.98
C GLY A 364 2.76 13.68 -22.90
N GLY A 365 3.03 14.25 -24.07
CA GLY A 365 3.58 15.60 -24.16
C GLY A 365 2.71 16.65 -23.44
N GLN A 366 3.36 17.61 -22.78
CA GLN A 366 2.71 18.65 -21.97
C GLN A 366 1.91 18.12 -20.76
N SER A 367 2.26 16.94 -20.23
CA SER A 367 1.66 16.34 -19.02
C SER A 367 0.15 16.12 -19.14
N ARG A 368 -0.34 15.83 -20.34
CA ARG A 368 -1.73 15.42 -20.56
C ARG A 368 -1.82 13.90 -20.51
N GLU A 369 -2.84 13.39 -19.84
CA GLU A 369 -3.22 11.98 -19.92
C GLU A 369 -3.60 11.67 -21.37
N THR A 370 -2.79 10.83 -22.02
CA THR A 370 -3.05 10.34 -23.36
C THR A 370 -3.33 8.84 -23.37
N GLY A 371 -2.96 8.15 -22.29
CA GLY A 371 -2.85 6.72 -22.26
C GLY A 371 -1.76 6.21 -23.20
N ARG A 372 -1.44 4.92 -23.05
CA ARG A 372 -0.57 4.19 -23.97
C ARG A 372 -0.95 2.72 -23.98
N VAL A 373 -0.81 2.08 -25.13
CA VAL A 373 -0.84 0.62 -25.26
C VAL A 373 0.51 0.17 -25.79
N TYR A 374 1.13 -0.74 -25.05
CA TYR A 374 2.38 -1.40 -25.39
C TYR A 374 2.07 -2.67 -26.17
N VAL A 375 2.82 -2.90 -27.24
CA VAL A 375 2.68 -4.08 -28.11
C VAL A 375 3.94 -4.92 -27.98
N TYR A 376 3.80 -6.09 -27.37
CA TYR A 376 4.86 -7.08 -27.24
C TYR A 376 4.62 -8.21 -28.22
N ARG A 377 5.64 -8.55 -29.00
CA ARG A 377 5.57 -9.72 -29.89
C ARG A 377 5.92 -10.99 -29.14
N VAL A 378 5.09 -12.01 -29.31
CA VAL A 378 5.31 -13.37 -28.82
C VAL A 378 6.30 -14.09 -29.73
N GLY A 379 7.37 -14.66 -29.15
CA GLY A 379 8.31 -15.49 -29.92
C GLY A 379 9.65 -15.72 -29.24
N GLN A 380 10.44 -16.65 -29.79
CA GLN A 380 11.82 -16.89 -29.36
C GLN A 380 12.76 -15.81 -29.94
N VAL A 381 13.51 -15.14 -29.06
CA VAL A 381 14.70 -14.37 -29.45
C VAL A 381 15.91 -15.30 -29.40
N ARG A 382 16.71 -15.33 -30.47
CA ARG A 382 17.89 -16.20 -30.59
C ARG A 382 18.81 -16.05 -29.36
N GLY A 383 19.04 -17.16 -28.65
CA GLY A 383 20.02 -17.26 -27.56
C GLY A 383 19.44 -17.14 -26.14
N GLN A 384 18.13 -16.92 -25.98
CA GLN A 384 17.42 -17.00 -24.71
C GLN A 384 16.16 -17.85 -24.87
N ALA A 385 15.74 -18.55 -23.81
CA ALA A 385 14.45 -19.22 -23.81
C ALA A 385 13.34 -18.14 -23.71
N TRP A 386 12.82 -17.73 -24.88
CA TRP A 386 11.74 -16.74 -25.07
C TRP A 386 12.08 -15.34 -24.52
N ALA A 387 12.34 -14.37 -25.41
CA ALA A 387 12.48 -12.97 -25.01
C ALA A 387 11.55 -12.10 -25.84
N TRP A 388 10.96 -11.11 -25.20
CA TRP A 388 9.81 -10.39 -25.73
C TRP A 388 10.20 -8.94 -25.98
N GLY A 389 10.09 -8.48 -27.22
CA GLY A 389 10.49 -7.14 -27.63
C GLY A 389 9.27 -6.22 -27.77
N CYS A 390 9.32 -5.05 -27.16
CA CYS A 390 8.34 -3.99 -27.39
C CYS A 390 8.65 -3.27 -28.71
N GLN A 391 7.69 -3.21 -29.64
CA GLN A 391 7.74 -2.27 -30.75
C GLN A 391 6.91 -1.04 -30.38
N ALA A 392 7.56 0.10 -30.18
CA ALA A 392 6.87 1.37 -29.97
C ALA A 392 6.22 1.81 -31.30
N GLY A 393 4.89 1.73 -31.39
CA GLY A 393 4.13 2.37 -32.46
C GLY A 393 4.13 3.89 -32.26
N GLY A 394 4.50 4.62 -33.31
CA GLY A 394 4.56 6.09 -33.34
C GLY A 394 3.26 6.76 -33.75
#